data_AF-A0A3E0IAZ4-F1
#
_entry.id   AF-A0A3E0IAZ4-F1
#
_cell.length_a   1.000
_cell.length_b   1.000
_cell.length_c   1.000
_cell.angle_alpha   90.00
_cell.angle_beta   90.00
_cell.angle_gamma   90.00
#
_symmetry.space_group_name_H-M   'P 1'
#
loop_
_entity.id
_entity.type
_entity.pdbx_description
1 polymer ?
#
loop_
_entity_poly.entity_id
_entity_poly.type
_entity_poly.pdbx_seq_one_letter_code
_entity_poly.pdbx_strand_id
1 'polypeptide(L)'
;MRLRRVQRKVCRRFGVVPAIPAAGTMIGIAPSRGRDLLPLNAVRYPPEGQSNGWYVWRGGEIPNDQDDFFVPSHVEHLGDHAPELIPYLALPPGWGVVLAKGHEDVWFDENLVSPRS
;
A
#
# COMPACT_ATOMS: atom_id res chain seq x y z
N MET A 1 -7.07 -2.65 19.73
CA MET A 1 -5.93 -3.53 20.13
C MET A 1 -5.59 -4.66 19.14
N ARG A 2 -6.57 -5.24 18.40
CA ARG A 2 -6.35 -6.42 17.51
C ARG A 2 -5.55 -6.12 16.24
N LEU A 3 -5.78 -4.97 15.60
CA LEU A 3 -5.16 -4.62 14.31
C LEU A 3 -3.63 -4.49 14.37
N ARG A 4 -3.12 -3.82 15.41
CA ARG A 4 -1.67 -3.68 15.63
C ARG A 4 -0.98 -5.04 15.83
N ARG A 5 -1.68 -6.07 16.33
CA ARG A 5 -1.11 -7.43 16.43
C ARG A 5 -1.00 -8.10 15.08
N VAL A 6 -2.01 -7.95 14.20
CA VAL A 6 -1.99 -8.49 12.84
C VAL A 6 -0.85 -7.88 12.04
N GLN A 7 -0.75 -6.55 12.02
CA GLN A 7 0.31 -5.82 11.33
C GLN A 7 1.71 -6.23 11.80
N ARG A 8 1.93 -6.33 13.12
CA ARG A 8 3.21 -6.83 13.66
C ARG A 8 3.51 -8.26 13.26
N LYS A 9 2.50 -9.12 13.10
CA LYS A 9 2.69 -10.51 12.66
C LYS A 9 3.14 -10.55 11.20
N VAL A 10 2.57 -9.71 10.34
CA VAL A 10 3.00 -9.57 8.94
C VAL A 10 4.45 -9.08 8.88
N CYS A 11 4.79 -7.98 9.55
CA CYS A 11 6.18 -7.49 9.56
C CYS A 11 7.17 -8.54 10.09
N ARG A 12 6.79 -9.30 11.13
CA ARG A 12 7.61 -10.39 11.66
C ARG A 12 7.83 -11.52 10.65
N ARG A 13 6.81 -11.87 9.85
CA ARG A 13 6.93 -12.88 8.79
C ARG A 13 8.04 -12.53 7.79
N PHE A 14 8.25 -11.24 7.58
CA PHE A 14 9.27 -10.72 6.66
C PHE A 14 10.53 -10.19 7.36
N GLY A 15 10.66 -10.38 8.68
CA GLY A 15 11.86 -9.97 9.42
C GLY A 15 12.07 -8.45 9.52
N VAL A 16 11.02 -7.63 9.32
CA VAL A 16 11.14 -6.17 9.32
C VAL A 16 10.57 -5.51 10.56
N VAL A 17 11.12 -4.34 10.90
CA VAL A 17 10.56 -3.46 11.93
C VAL A 17 9.30 -2.79 11.38
N PRO A 18 8.15 -2.87 12.08
CA PRO A 18 6.92 -2.23 11.63
C PRO A 18 7.04 -0.70 11.56
N ALA A 19 6.61 -0.11 10.44
CA ALA A 19 6.46 1.33 10.24
C ALA A 19 4.97 1.67 10.10
N ILE A 20 4.26 1.79 11.22
CA ILE A 20 2.81 2.07 11.22
C ILE A 20 2.57 3.52 10.75
N PRO A 21 1.74 3.77 9.71
CA PRO A 21 1.39 5.13 9.33
C PRO A 21 0.75 5.91 10.48
N ALA A 22 1.08 7.19 10.59
CA ALA A 22 0.42 8.08 11.53
C ALA A 22 -1.03 8.34 11.09
N ALA A 23 -1.92 8.57 12.06
CA ALA A 23 -3.29 8.96 11.77
C ALA A 23 -3.33 10.27 10.98
N GLY A 24 -4.31 10.42 10.09
CA GLY A 24 -4.50 11.59 9.23
C GLY A 24 -3.52 11.68 8.06
N THR A 25 -2.57 10.75 7.92
CA THR A 25 -1.69 10.70 6.73
C THR A 25 -2.45 10.20 5.50
N MET A 26 -1.95 10.58 4.33
CA MET A 26 -2.56 10.27 3.04
C MET A 26 -1.95 9.03 2.39
N ILE A 27 -2.78 8.32 1.64
CA ILE A 27 -2.42 7.26 0.70
C ILE A 27 -2.89 7.66 -0.70
N GLY A 28 -2.17 7.24 -1.73
CA GLY A 28 -2.64 7.35 -3.11
C GLY A 28 -3.57 6.17 -3.44
N ILE A 29 -4.80 6.44 -3.87
CA ILE A 29 -5.74 5.42 -4.34
C ILE A 29 -6.07 5.71 -5.81
N ALA A 30 -6.24 4.67 -6.64
CA ALA A 30 -6.78 4.81 -7.99
C ALA A 30 -8.31 4.63 -8.03
N PRO A 31 -9.12 5.72 -7.93
CA PRO A 31 -10.58 5.63 -7.80
C PRO A 31 -11.27 5.20 -9.09
N SER A 32 -10.61 5.37 -10.24
CA SER A 32 -11.09 4.95 -11.55
C SER A 32 -11.19 3.43 -11.70
N ARG A 33 -10.60 2.67 -10.77
CA ARG A 33 -10.64 1.21 -10.74
C ARG A 33 -11.71 0.73 -9.76
N GLY A 34 -12.61 -0.13 -10.23
CA GLY A 34 -13.68 -0.71 -9.40
C GLY A 34 -13.12 -1.55 -8.24
N ARG A 35 -13.82 -1.54 -7.10
CA ARG A 35 -13.42 -2.28 -5.88
C ARG A 35 -13.33 -3.79 -6.06
N ASP A 36 -14.14 -4.36 -6.95
CA ASP A 36 -14.16 -5.79 -7.22
C ASP A 36 -13.07 -6.23 -8.22
N LEU A 37 -12.32 -5.28 -8.79
CA LEU A 37 -11.25 -5.57 -9.72
C LEU A 37 -10.06 -6.20 -8.98
N LEU A 38 -9.48 -7.23 -9.58
CA LEU A 38 -8.32 -7.95 -9.06
C LEU A 38 -7.17 -7.92 -10.08
N PRO A 39 -5.92 -8.07 -9.61
CA PRO A 39 -5.52 -8.10 -8.20
C PRO A 39 -5.61 -6.71 -7.54
N LEU A 40 -5.55 -6.67 -6.21
CA LEU A 40 -5.21 -5.47 -5.46
C LEU A 40 -3.69 -5.36 -5.41
N ASN A 41 -3.16 -4.26 -5.93
CA ASN A 41 -1.74 -3.96 -5.92
C ASN A 41 -1.47 -2.80 -4.97
N ALA A 42 -0.34 -2.85 -4.27
CA ALA A 42 0.14 -1.74 -3.49
C ALA A 42 1.66 -1.70 -3.44
N VAL A 43 2.24 -0.51 -3.46
CA VAL A 43 3.67 -0.30 -3.19
C VAL A 43 3.85 0.84 -2.20
N ARG A 44 4.92 0.79 -1.42
CA ARG A 44 5.23 1.81 -0.43
C ARG A 44 6.55 2.50 -0.71
N TYR A 45 6.47 3.76 -1.09
CA TYR A 45 7.62 4.67 -1.20
C TYR A 45 7.93 5.32 0.16
N PRO A 46 9.08 6.01 0.31
CA PRO A 46 9.31 6.90 1.43
C PRO A 46 8.16 7.91 1.60
N PRO A 47 7.71 8.17 2.84
CA PRO A 47 6.75 9.24 3.11
C PRO A 47 7.27 10.60 2.62
N GLU A 48 6.40 11.40 2.02
CA GLU A 48 6.70 12.75 1.56
C GLU A 48 5.51 13.68 1.85
N GLY A 49 5.77 14.81 2.51
CA GLY A 49 4.72 15.75 2.92
C GLY A 49 3.66 15.07 3.78
N GLN A 50 2.40 15.04 3.30
CA GLN A 50 1.29 14.37 3.98
C GLN A 50 1.13 12.90 3.60
N SER A 51 1.82 12.43 2.55
CA SER A 51 1.77 11.04 2.10
C SER A 51 2.54 10.13 3.05
N ASN A 52 1.96 8.97 3.40
CA ASN A 52 2.67 7.91 4.12
C ASN A 52 3.38 6.90 3.19
N GLY A 53 3.36 7.19 1.88
CA GLY A 53 4.07 6.47 0.84
C GLY A 53 3.30 5.32 0.17
N TRP A 54 2.13 4.93 0.68
CA TRP A 54 1.34 3.88 0.05
C TRP A 54 0.61 4.39 -1.19
N TYR A 55 0.79 3.67 -2.30
CA TYR A 55 0.02 3.80 -3.54
C TYR A 55 -0.71 2.49 -3.80
N VAL A 56 -2.03 2.57 -3.99
CA VAL A 56 -2.94 1.42 -4.00
C VAL A 56 -3.82 1.47 -5.24
N TRP A 57 -3.82 0.40 -6.03
CA TRP A 57 -4.65 0.29 -7.23
C TRP A 57 -5.14 -1.14 -7.47
N ARG A 58 -6.10 -1.30 -8.37
CA ARG A 58 -6.65 -2.61 -8.74
C ARG A 58 -6.51 -2.88 -10.23
N GLY A 59 -6.32 -4.15 -10.59
CA GLY A 59 -6.22 -4.61 -11.97
C GLY A 59 -4.79 -4.62 -12.50
N GLY A 60 -4.67 -4.35 -13.80
CA GLY A 60 -3.40 -4.37 -14.52
C GLY A 60 -2.50 -3.16 -14.25
N GLU A 61 -1.64 -2.87 -15.22
CA GLU A 61 -0.61 -1.85 -15.13
C GLU A 61 -1.15 -0.44 -14.89
N ILE A 62 -0.31 0.40 -14.29
CA ILE A 62 -0.55 1.83 -14.12
C ILE A 62 -0.43 2.47 -15.51
N PRO A 63 -1.43 3.24 -15.97
CA PRO A 63 -1.34 3.93 -17.26
C PRO A 63 -0.21 4.96 -17.26
N ASN A 64 0.56 5.03 -18.36
CA ASN A 64 1.64 6.00 -18.51
C ASN A 64 1.15 7.42 -18.85
N ASP A 65 -0.13 7.58 -19.20
CA ASP A 65 -0.75 8.80 -19.70
C ASP A 65 -1.76 9.44 -18.73
N GLN A 66 -1.77 9.01 -17.47
CA GLN A 66 -2.69 9.51 -16.45
C GLN A 66 -1.94 10.04 -15.22
N ASP A 67 -1.60 11.32 -15.26
CA ASP A 67 -0.92 12.01 -14.14
C ASP A 67 -1.78 12.01 -12.86
N ASP A 68 -3.11 12.03 -13.02
CA ASP A 68 -4.10 12.02 -11.92
C ASP A 68 -4.58 10.60 -11.57
N PHE A 69 -3.85 9.56 -11.97
CA PHE A 69 -4.26 8.17 -11.72
C PHE A 69 -4.43 7.87 -10.22
N PHE A 70 -3.61 8.50 -9.37
CA PHE A 70 -3.72 8.40 -7.92
C PHE A 70 -4.26 9.69 -7.31
N VAL A 71 -5.31 9.55 -6.50
CA VAL A 71 -5.84 10.65 -5.70
C VAL A 71 -5.51 10.43 -4.22
N PRO A 72 -5.21 11.50 -3.46
CA PRO A 72 -4.95 11.37 -2.04
C PRO A 72 -6.23 11.01 -1.28
N SER A 73 -6.13 10.03 -0.38
CA SER A 73 -7.19 9.64 0.55
C SER A 73 -6.60 9.45 1.93
N HIS A 74 -7.36 9.80 2.97
CA HIS A 74 -6.95 9.53 4.35
C HIS A 74 -6.79 8.04 4.58
N VAL A 75 -5.71 7.64 5.26
CA VAL A 75 -5.41 6.23 5.54
C VAL A 75 -6.54 5.53 6.32
N GLU A 76 -7.33 6.29 7.09
CA GLU A 76 -8.51 5.82 7.79
C GLU A 76 -9.61 5.29 6.85
N HIS A 77 -9.72 5.82 5.63
CA HIS A 77 -10.70 5.38 4.63
C HIS A 77 -10.23 4.16 3.82
N LEU A 78 -9.00 3.66 4.05
CA LEU A 78 -8.48 2.49 3.33
C LEU A 78 -9.41 1.28 3.45
N GLY A 79 -10.07 1.10 4.60
CA GLY A 79 -10.99 0.00 4.83
C GLY A 79 -12.21 -0.01 3.91
N ASP A 80 -12.60 1.13 3.37
CA ASP A 80 -13.75 1.26 2.46
C ASP A 80 -13.40 0.92 1.00
N HIS A 81 -12.11 0.92 0.67
CA HIS A 81 -11.59 0.74 -0.69
C HIS A 81 -10.77 -0.56 -0.86
N ALA A 82 -9.96 -0.91 0.13
CA ALA A 82 -9.01 -2.01 0.09
C ALA A 82 -8.75 -2.57 1.53
N PRO A 83 -9.79 -3.11 2.20
CA PRO A 83 -9.64 -3.70 3.53
C PRO A 83 -8.60 -4.82 3.60
N GLU A 84 -8.34 -5.50 2.47
CA GLU A 84 -7.36 -6.58 2.34
C GLU A 84 -5.92 -6.10 2.55
N LEU A 85 -5.64 -4.80 2.32
CA LEU A 85 -4.31 -4.21 2.51
C LEU A 85 -4.01 -3.88 3.98
N ILE A 86 -5.03 -3.73 4.83
CA ILE A 86 -4.87 -3.29 6.22
C ILE A 86 -3.82 -4.12 7.03
N PRO A 87 -3.75 -5.45 6.90
CA PRO A 87 -2.71 -6.26 7.54
C PRO A 87 -1.28 -5.86 7.15
N TYR A 88 -1.08 -5.35 5.94
CA TYR A 88 0.22 -5.04 5.34
C TYR A 88 0.67 -3.60 5.55
N LEU A 89 -0.24 -2.73 5.99
CA LEU A 89 -0.03 -1.28 6.08
C LEU A 89 1.21 -0.85 6.89
N ALA A 90 1.69 -1.72 7.79
CA ALA A 90 2.88 -1.48 8.61
C ALA A 90 4.20 -1.95 7.98
N LEU A 91 4.18 -2.58 6.80
CA LEU A 91 5.42 -2.87 6.05
C LEU A 91 6.13 -1.55 5.73
N PRO A 92 7.45 -1.43 5.96
CA PRO A 92 8.17 -0.18 5.75
C PRO A 92 8.23 0.22 4.27
N PRO A 93 8.71 1.44 3.95
CA PRO A 93 9.06 1.80 2.58
C PRO A 93 9.96 0.75 1.93
N GLY A 94 9.81 0.56 0.63
CA GLY A 94 10.52 -0.46 -0.13
C GLY A 94 9.69 -1.73 -0.40
N TRP A 95 8.47 -1.80 0.11
CA TRP A 95 7.65 -3.02 0.05
C TRP A 95 6.50 -2.91 -0.94
N GLY A 96 6.28 -3.99 -1.67
CA GLY A 96 5.14 -4.20 -2.56
C GLY A 96 4.28 -5.37 -2.13
N VAL A 97 3.00 -5.33 -2.52
CA VAL A 97 1.99 -6.35 -2.24
C VAL A 97 1.08 -6.52 -3.45
N VAL A 98 0.82 -7.77 -3.86
CA VAL A 98 -0.25 -8.16 -4.78
C VAL A 98 -1.16 -9.16 -4.06
N LEU A 99 -2.46 -8.83 -3.94
CA LEU A 99 -3.46 -9.67 -3.29
C LEU A 99 -4.58 -10.03 -4.27
N ALA A 100 -4.89 -11.32 -4.34
CA ALA A 100 -6.08 -11.85 -5.00
C ALA A 100 -6.59 -13.10 -4.27
N LYS A 101 -7.70 -13.67 -4.73
CA LYS A 101 -8.28 -14.86 -4.10
C LYS A 101 -7.29 -16.03 -4.16
N GLY A 102 -6.78 -16.45 -3.00
CA GLY A 102 -5.81 -17.55 -2.90
C GLY A 102 -4.40 -17.20 -3.38
N HIS A 103 -4.13 -15.92 -3.65
CA HIS A 103 -2.83 -15.45 -4.11
C HIS A 103 -2.38 -14.26 -3.27
N GLU A 104 -1.15 -14.36 -2.81
CA GLU A 104 -0.47 -13.34 -2.01
C GLU A 104 0.97 -13.30 -2.48
N ASP A 105 1.38 -12.15 -3.03
CA ASP A 105 2.77 -11.86 -3.32
C ASP A 105 3.18 -10.62 -2.54
N VAL A 106 4.31 -10.70 -1.85
CA VAL A 106 4.85 -9.64 -0.99
C VAL A 106 6.35 -9.63 -1.14
N TRP A 107 6.89 -8.50 -1.60
CA TRP A 107 8.30 -8.39 -1.95
C TRP A 107 8.89 -7.08 -1.45
N PHE A 108 10.22 -7.06 -1.37
CA PHE A 108 11.01 -5.84 -1.19
C PHE A 108 11.67 -5.50 -2.53
N ASP A 109 11.69 -4.21 -2.87
CA ASP A 109 12.37 -3.67 -4.03
C ASP A 109 13.13 -2.39 -3.63
N GLU A 110 14.45 -2.42 -3.80
CA GLU A 110 15.33 -1.30 -3.49
C GLU A 110 15.03 -0.06 -4.35
N ASN A 111 14.46 -0.24 -5.54
CA ASN A 111 14.10 0.87 -6.43
C ASN A 111 12.94 1.71 -5.86
N LEU A 112 12.15 1.16 -4.94
CA LEU A 112 11.08 1.89 -4.26
C LEU A 112 11.60 2.84 -3.17
N VAL A 113 12.85 2.73 -2.76
CA VAL A 113 13.49 3.57 -1.73
C VAL A 113 14.74 4.29 -2.22
N SER A 114 15.23 3.94 -3.41
CA SER A 114 16.36 4.61 -4.02
C SER A 114 15.92 5.95 -4.61
N PRO A 115 16.66 7.05 -4.38
CA PRO A 115 16.42 8.30 -5.10
C PRO A 115 16.59 8.02 -6.60
N ARG A 116 15.57 8.35 -7.40
CA ARG A 116 15.74 8.39 -8.86
C ARG A 116 16.83 9.42 -9.14
N SER A 117 17.98 8.92 -9.61
CA SER A 117 19.13 9.72 -10.03
C SER A 117 18.80 10.55 -11.27
#